data_AF-A0A0B6YIZ4-F1
#
_entry.id   AF-A0A0B6YIZ4-F1
#
_cell.length_a   1.000
_cell.length_b   1.000
_cell.length_c   1.000
_cell.angle_alpha   90.00
_cell.angle_beta   90.00
_cell.angle_gamma   90.00
#
_symmetry.space_group_name_H-M   'P 1'
#
loop_
_entity.id
_entity.type
_entity.pdbx_description
1 polymer ?
#
loop_
_entity_poly.entity_id
_entity_poly.type
_entity_poly.pdbx_seq_one_letter_code
_entity_poly.pdbx_strand_id
1 'polypeptide(L)'
;DENFVVPDSFLVILDMDEGTLSFVVDGQYLGVAFRGLKGKKLYPIVSAVWGHCEITMKYIGGLDPEPLPLMDICRRTIRAQLGKHRLQETHLLPI
;
A
#
# COMPACT_ATOMS: atom_id res chain seq x y z
N ASP A 1 -12.84 -23.74 1.14
CA ASP A 1 -12.32 -22.56 0.43
C ASP A 1 -13.30 -21.43 0.55
N GLU A 2 -13.04 -20.50 1.48
CA GLU A 2 -13.81 -19.26 1.56
C GLU A 2 -13.28 -18.30 0.49
N ASN A 3 -14.18 -17.83 -0.38
CA ASN A 3 -13.83 -16.82 -1.39
C ASN A 3 -13.52 -15.49 -0.68
N PHE A 4 -12.30 -15.00 -0.85
CA PHE A 4 -11.93 -13.65 -0.44
C PHE A 4 -12.57 -12.64 -1.39
N VAL A 5 -13.54 -11.86 -0.90
CA VAL A 5 -14.17 -10.77 -1.65
C VAL A 5 -13.33 -9.52 -1.49
N VAL A 6 -12.85 -8.97 -2.62
CA VAL A 6 -12.10 -7.72 -2.65
C VAL A 6 -13.09 -6.54 -2.60
N PRO A 7 -12.90 -5.55 -1.71
CA PRO A 7 -13.75 -4.36 -1.67
C PRO A 7 -13.52 -3.46 -2.89
N ASP A 8 -14.42 -2.48 -3.08
CA ASP A 8 -14.40 -1.54 -4.22
C ASP A 8 -13.08 -0.75 -4.35
N SER A 9 -12.38 -0.55 -3.24
CA SER A 9 -11.11 0.18 -3.19
C SER A 9 -10.03 -0.64 -2.51
N PHE A 10 -8.88 -0.75 -3.19
CA PHE A 10 -7.68 -1.39 -2.69
C PHE A 10 -6.45 -0.66 -3.23
N LEU A 11 -5.28 -0.93 -2.65
CA LEU A 11 -4.02 -0.35 -3.10
C LEU A 11 -3.20 -1.38 -3.86
N VAL A 12 -2.51 -0.88 -4.88
CA VAL A 12 -1.47 -1.62 -5.62
C VAL A 12 -0.14 -0.99 -5.28
N ILE A 13 0.83 -1.81 -4.88
CA ILE A 13 2.19 -1.37 -4.52
C ILE A 13 3.15 -2.04 -5.50
N LEU A 14 3.80 -1.21 -6.31
CA LEU A 14 4.88 -1.62 -7.20
C LEU A 14 6.21 -1.10 -6.63
N ASP A 15 7.06 -2.03 -6.20
CA ASP A 15 8.42 -1.74 -5.75
C ASP A 15 9.39 -2.11 -6.87
N MET A 16 9.95 -1.12 -7.57
CA MET A 16 10.87 -1.35 -8.68
C MET A 16 12.33 -1.56 -8.22
N ASP A 17 12.64 -1.26 -6.96
CA ASP A 17 13.98 -1.45 -6.39
C ASP A 17 14.20 -2.91 -5.97
N GLU A 18 13.20 -3.52 -5.31
CA GLU A 18 13.12 -4.96 -5.07
C GLU A 18 12.63 -5.71 -6.32
N GLY A 19 11.81 -5.08 -7.15
CA GLY A 19 11.22 -5.68 -8.34
C GLY A 19 10.01 -6.56 -8.03
N THR A 20 9.10 -6.08 -7.17
CA THR A 20 7.92 -6.80 -6.70
C THR A 20 6.61 -6.03 -6.92
N LEU A 21 5.51 -6.77 -7.03
CA LEU A 21 4.15 -6.23 -7.04
C LEU A 21 3.34 -6.88 -5.91
N SER A 22 2.59 -6.07 -5.17
CA SER A 22 1.78 -6.51 -4.03
C SER A 22 0.51 -5.67 -3.88
N PHE A 23 -0.40 -6.13 -3.03
CA PHE A 23 -1.71 -5.51 -2.81
C PHE A 23 -1.98 -5.26 -1.32
N VAL A 24 -2.71 -4.19 -1.03
CA VAL A 24 -3.24 -3.90 0.30
C VAL A 24 -4.76 -3.75 0.20
N VAL A 25 -5.48 -4.47 1.03
CA VAL A 25 -6.95 -4.43 1.13
C VAL A 25 -7.33 -4.08 2.56
N ASP A 26 -8.21 -3.09 2.77
CA ASP A 26 -8.64 -2.62 4.10
C ASP A 26 -7.47 -2.33 5.08
N GLY A 27 -6.36 -1.84 4.52
CA GLY A 27 -5.14 -1.54 5.26
C GLY A 27 -4.40 -2.77 5.78
N GLN A 28 -4.66 -3.95 5.22
CA GLN A 28 -3.91 -5.19 5.42
C GLN A 28 -3.06 -5.51 4.19
N TYR A 29 -1.77 -5.74 4.41
CA TYR A 29 -0.84 -6.18 3.37
C TYR A 29 -1.03 -7.67 3.09
N LEU A 30 -1.25 -8.02 1.82
CA LEU A 30 -1.56 -9.40 1.39
C LEU A 30 -0.33 -10.20 0.98
N GLY A 31 0.87 -9.60 1.01
CA GLY A 31 2.10 -10.24 0.56
C GLY A 31 2.47 -9.94 -0.89
N VAL A 32 3.62 -10.47 -1.30
CA VAL A 32 4.15 -10.30 -2.67
C VAL A 32 3.42 -11.26 -3.62
N ALA A 33 2.78 -10.69 -4.64
CA ALA A 33 2.11 -11.46 -5.69
C ALA A 33 3.07 -11.80 -6.85
N PHE A 34 3.97 -10.88 -7.21
CA PHE A 34 4.92 -11.06 -8.31
C PHE A 34 6.33 -10.58 -7.93
N ARG A 35 7.34 -11.23 -8.50
CA ARG A 35 8.78 -10.92 -8.37
C ARG A 35 9.44 -10.84 -9.74
N GLY A 36 10.68 -10.35 -9.79
CA GLY A 36 11.48 -10.33 -11.03
C GLY A 36 11.15 -9.17 -11.97
N LEU A 37 10.59 -8.09 -11.43
CA LEU A 37 10.16 -6.92 -12.20
C LEU A 37 11.25 -5.86 -12.36
N LYS A 38 12.34 -5.95 -11.58
CA LYS A 38 13.44 -4.97 -11.57
C LYS A 38 14.01 -4.73 -12.97
N GLY A 39 14.25 -3.45 -13.29
CA GLY A 39 14.81 -3.03 -14.58
C GLY A 39 13.82 -3.05 -15.76
N LYS A 40 12.57 -3.47 -15.55
CA LYS A 40 11.52 -3.41 -16.57
C LYS A 40 10.79 -2.06 -16.50
N LYS A 41 10.25 -1.61 -17.63
CA LYS A 41 9.31 -0.49 -17.67
C LYS A 41 7.89 -1.03 -17.61
N LEU A 42 7.15 -0.70 -16.56
CA LEU A 42 5.79 -1.16 -16.34
C LEU A 42 4.82 0.02 -16.34
N TYR A 43 3.56 -0.27 -16.65
CA TYR A 43 2.47 0.70 -16.68
C TYR A 43 1.28 0.13 -15.90
N PRO A 44 0.59 0.94 -15.09
CA PRO A 44 -0.68 0.52 -14.49
C PRO A 44 -1.70 0.17 -15.57
N ILE A 45 -2.47 -0.88 -15.36
CA ILE A 45 -3.49 -1.35 -16.31
C ILE A 45 -4.67 -1.97 -15.56
N VAL A 46 -5.86 -1.81 -16.13
CA VAL A 46 -7.07 -2.52 -15.75
C VAL A 46 -7.70 -3.06 -17.03
N SER A 47 -8.17 -4.30 -16.99
CA SER A 47 -8.97 -4.91 -18.05
C SER A 47 -10.35 -5.23 -17.48
N ALA A 48 -11.41 -4.82 -18.18
CA ALA A 48 -12.78 -5.01 -17.73
C ALA A 48 -13.67 -5.45 -18.90
N VAL A 49 -14.68 -6.27 -18.60
CA VAL A 49 -15.66 -6.79 -19.57
C VAL A 49 -17.10 -6.45 -19.18
N TRP A 50 -17.28 -5.68 -18.11
CA TRP A 50 -18.59 -5.34 -17.57
C TRP A 50 -19.13 -4.06 -18.24
N GLY A 51 -20.34 -4.13 -18.79
CA GLY A 51 -20.99 -2.98 -19.40
C GLY A 51 -21.21 -1.86 -18.38
N HIS A 52 -20.87 -0.62 -18.76
CA HIS A 52 -21.01 0.57 -17.92
C HIS A 52 -20.22 0.56 -16.60
N CYS A 53 -19.18 -0.29 -16.46
CA CYS A 53 -18.29 -0.15 -15.31
C CYS A 53 -17.45 1.13 -15.43
N GLU A 54 -17.28 1.83 -14.32
CA GLU A 54 -16.36 2.95 -14.19
C GLU A 54 -15.26 2.55 -13.21
N ILE A 55 -14.01 2.68 -13.64
CA ILE A 55 -12.85 2.42 -12.79
C ILE A 55 -12.08 3.71 -12.61
N THR A 56 -11.84 4.09 -11.35
CA THR A 56 -11.00 5.24 -11.00
C THR A 56 -9.65 4.74 -10.49
N MET A 57 -8.56 5.26 -11.05
CA MET A 57 -7.20 5.03 -10.57
C MET A 57 -6.61 6.33 -10.06
N LYS A 58 -6.15 6.33 -8.80
CA LYS A 58 -5.51 7.50 -8.18
C LYS A 58 -4.07 7.16 -7.82
N TYR A 59 -3.13 7.94 -8.35
CA TYR A 59 -1.74 7.88 -7.89
C TYR A 59 -1.64 8.45 -6.47
N ILE A 60 -1.13 7.64 -5.54
CA ILE A 60 -1.00 8.03 -4.13
C ILE A 60 0.36 8.69 -3.87
N GLY A 61 1.42 8.18 -4.49
CA GLY A 61 2.78 8.66 -4.30
C GLY A 61 3.83 7.62 -4.67
N GLY A 62 5.08 8.02 -4.54
CA GLY A 62 6.26 7.19 -4.71
C GLY A 62 7.25 7.50 -3.58
N LEU A 63 8.18 6.59 -3.36
CA LEU A 63 9.27 6.77 -2.43
C LEU A 63 10.58 6.53 -3.20
N ASP A 64 11.51 7.46 -3.10
CA ASP A 64 12.85 7.25 -3.63
C ASP A 64 13.59 6.19 -2.79
N PRO A 65 14.52 5.42 -3.38
CA PRO A 65 15.30 4.40 -2.68
C PRO A 65 16.36 4.97 -1.72
N GLU A 66 16.07 6.11 -1.10
CA GLU A 66 16.93 6.79 -0.15
C GLU A 66 16.49 6.52 1.30
N PRO A 67 17.41 6.63 2.27
CA PRO A 67 17.05 6.52 3.67
C PRO A 67 15.96 7.53 4.08
N LEU A 68 14.91 7.04 4.72
CA LEU A 68 13.86 7.89 5.25
C LEU A 68 14.39 8.84 6.34
N PRO A 69 13.87 10.08 6.41
CA PRO A 69 14.16 10.99 7.52
C PRO A 69 13.84 10.35 8.88
N LEU A 70 14.65 10.68 9.90
CA LEU A 70 14.46 10.17 11.27
C LEU A 70 13.03 10.40 11.78
N MET A 71 12.44 11.56 11.47
CA MET A 71 11.08 11.90 11.87
C MET A 71 10.04 10.91 11.33
N ASP A 72 10.19 10.43 10.10
CA ASP A 72 9.25 9.49 9.48
C ASP A 72 9.39 8.09 10.08
N ILE A 73 10.63 7.66 10.34
CA ILE A 73 10.90 6.40 11.02
C ILE A 73 10.34 6.43 12.46
N CYS A 74 10.61 7.50 13.22
CA CYS A 74 10.06 7.68 14.57
C CYS A 74 8.53 7.67 14.56
N ARG A 75 7.90 8.42 13.63
CA ARG A 75 6.45 8.45 13.47
C ARG A 75 5.89 7.06 13.17
N ARG A 76 6.53 6.31 12.26
CA ARG A 76 6.13 4.93 11.92
C ARG A 76 6.20 4.01 13.15
N THR A 77 7.29 4.04 13.89
CA THR A 77 7.48 3.21 15.10
C THR A 77 6.42 3.52 16.16
N ILE A 78 6.16 4.80 16.41
CA ILE A 78 5.10 5.23 17.35
C ILE A 78 3.73 4.69 16.89
N ARG A 79 3.37 4.88 15.62
CA ARG A 79 2.09 4.39 15.08
C ARG A 79 1.94 2.88 15.20
N ALA A 80 3.02 2.13 14.96
CA ALA A 80 3.04 0.68 15.11
C ALA A 80 2.80 0.27 16.57
N GLN A 81 3.45 0.94 17.52
CA GLN A 81 3.35 0.62 18.94
C GLN A 81 1.99 1.02 19.55
N LEU A 82 1.37 2.09 19.07
CA LEU A 82 0.03 2.51 19.51
C LEU A 82 -1.08 1.58 18.99
N GLY A 83 -0.88 1.02 17.79
CA GLY A 83 -1.92 0.31 17.06
C GLY A 83 -2.97 1.26 16.44
N LYS A 84 -3.71 0.76 15.43
CA LYS A 84 -4.63 1.58 14.62
C LYS A 84 -5.71 2.31 15.46
N HIS A 85 -6.18 1.69 16.55
CA HIS A 85 -7.27 2.23 17.36
C HIS A 85 -6.88 3.47 18.18
N ARG A 86 -5.61 3.59 18.57
CA ARG A 86 -5.13 4.68 19.44
C ARG A 86 -4.40 5.78 18.68
N LEU A 87 -4.44 5.75 17.34
CA LEU A 87 -3.81 6.77 16.51
C LEU A 87 -4.44 8.16 16.68
N GLN A 88 -5.73 8.23 17.03
CA GLN A 88 -6.39 9.52 17.30
C GLN A 88 -6.04 10.06 18.69
N GLU A 89 -5.57 9.20 19.59
CA GLU A 89 -5.19 9.51 20.96
C GLU A 89 -3.72 9.94 21.09
N THR A 90 -3.01 10.20 19.98
CA THR A 90 -1.59 10.59 20.04
C THR A 90 -1.35 11.84 20.87
N HIS A 91 -2.36 12.72 20.97
CA HIS A 91 -2.34 13.92 21.81
C HIS A 91 -2.39 13.63 23.32
N LEU A 92 -2.72 12.40 23.72
CA LEU A 92 -2.78 11.94 25.11
C LEU A 92 -1.49 11.26 25.57
N LEU A 93 -0.49 11.14 24.69
CA LEU A 93 0.78 10.53 25.06
C LEU A 93 1.53 11.45 26.03
N PRO A 94 2.18 10.89 27.07
CA PRO A 94 3.06 11.65 27.96
C PRO A 94 4.37 11.90 27.20
N ILE A 95 4.39 12.97 26.41
CA ILE A 95 5.56 13.48 25.67
C ILE A 95 5.91 14.87 26.15
#